data_AF-A0A2M8Q2Q4-F1
#
_entry.id   AF-A0A2M8Q2Q4-F1
#
_cell.length_a   1.000
_cell.length_b   1.000
_cell.length_c   1.000
_cell.angle_alpha   90.00
_cell.angle_beta   90.00
_cell.angle_gamma   90.00
#
_symmetry.space_group_name_H-M   'P 1'
#
loop_
_entity.id
_entity.type
_entity.pdbx_description
1 polymer ?
#
loop_
_entity_poly.entity_id
_entity_poly.type
_entity_poly.pdbx_seq_one_letter_code
_entity_poly.pdbx_strand_id
1 'polypeptide(L)'
;SMTDLSQYPEELHEILEIINESSTSERHELLLDYSDRFQGVPEHIATRPYPESHRVVECESDVYVFTEKADNGGINFYIAVENPQGVSSRALSAILSESFNGASLETIERIPETLVFELFGRNVSMGKGAGMMGIIRLLKHFARQTYQGDK
;
A
#
# COMPACT_ATOMS: atom_id res chain seq x y z
N SER A 1 -4.77 16.51 -13.69
CA SER A 1 -3.52 17.09 -13.16
C SER A 1 -2.49 16.01 -13.08
N MET A 2 -1.27 16.28 -13.55
CA MET A 2 -0.11 15.45 -13.25
C MET A 2 0.13 15.56 -11.74
N THR A 3 0.23 14.42 -11.08
CA THR A 3 0.59 14.32 -9.67
C THR A 3 1.96 14.98 -9.49
N ASP A 4 2.06 15.95 -8.58
CA ASP A 4 3.36 16.55 -8.23
C ASP A 4 4.17 15.49 -7.49
N LEU A 5 5.08 14.82 -8.19
CA LEU A 5 5.86 13.70 -7.67
C LEU A 5 6.84 14.14 -6.57
N SER A 6 7.18 15.44 -6.49
CA SER A 6 8.10 15.98 -5.49
C SER A 6 7.60 15.85 -4.04
N GLN A 7 6.32 15.51 -3.85
CA GLN A 7 5.73 15.28 -2.53
C GLN A 7 5.81 13.82 -2.06
N TYR A 8 6.33 12.91 -2.89
CA TYR A 8 6.50 11.51 -2.54
C TYR A 8 7.93 11.21 -2.07
N PRO A 9 8.10 10.13 -1.28
CA PRO A 9 9.41 9.53 -1.06
C PRO A 9 10.10 9.21 -2.39
N GLU A 10 11.42 9.37 -2.43
CA GLU A 10 12.28 9.12 -3.60
C GLU A 10 12.02 7.74 -4.20
N GLU A 11 11.86 6.72 -3.35
CA GLU A 11 11.54 5.35 -3.78
C GLU A 11 10.26 5.27 -4.64
N LEU A 12 9.16 5.92 -4.23
CA LEU A 12 7.93 5.89 -5.04
C LEU A 12 8.12 6.66 -6.35
N HIS A 13 8.89 7.74 -6.32
CA HIS A 13 9.19 8.52 -7.52
C HIS A 13 9.90 7.64 -8.56
N GLU A 14 10.96 6.93 -8.17
CA GLU A 14 11.70 6.03 -9.06
C GLU A 14 10.81 4.92 -9.63
N ILE A 15 9.96 4.32 -8.79
CA ILE A 15 8.99 3.30 -9.22
C ILE A 15 8.04 3.86 -10.30
N LEU A 16 7.51 5.06 -10.08
CA LEU A 16 6.57 5.69 -11.02
C LEU A 16 7.25 6.09 -12.34
N GLU A 17 8.50 6.54 -12.31
CA GLU A 17 9.28 6.81 -13.53
C GLU A 17 9.44 5.53 -14.36
N ILE A 18 9.89 4.43 -13.75
CA ILE A 18 10.04 3.14 -14.42
C ILE A 18 8.71 2.67 -15.00
N ILE A 19 7.62 2.76 -14.23
CA ILE A 19 6.27 2.36 -14.68
C ILE A 19 5.77 3.19 -15.86
N ASN A 20 6.11 4.48 -15.91
CA ASN A 20 5.72 5.39 -17.00
C ASN A 20 6.48 5.12 -18.29
N GLU A 21 7.74 4.67 -18.19
CA GLU A 21 8.57 4.30 -19.34
C GLU A 21 8.31 2.86 -19.83
N SER A 22 7.73 2.01 -18.98
CA SER A 22 7.45 0.61 -19.29
C SER A 22 6.28 0.42 -20.27
N SER A 23 6.43 -0.58 -21.15
CA SER A 23 5.31 -1.17 -21.88
C SER A 23 4.32 -1.86 -20.94
N THR A 24 3.16 -2.28 -21.46
CA THR A 24 2.16 -3.01 -20.66
C THR A 24 2.70 -4.33 -20.11
N SER A 25 3.52 -5.06 -20.88
CA SER A 25 4.10 -6.33 -20.45
C SER A 25 5.18 -6.12 -19.40
N GLU A 26 6.10 -5.18 -19.60
CA GLU A 26 7.16 -4.86 -18.63
C GLU A 26 6.57 -4.37 -17.31
N ARG A 27 5.53 -3.51 -17.36
CA ARG A 27 4.80 -3.09 -16.16
C ARG A 27 4.17 -4.28 -15.43
N HIS A 28 3.61 -5.22 -16.17
CA HIS A 28 3.01 -6.41 -15.58
C HIS A 28 4.07 -7.25 -14.85
N GLU A 29 5.20 -7.50 -15.49
CA GLU A 29 6.34 -8.23 -14.90
C GLU A 29 6.88 -7.50 -13.66
N LEU A 30 7.06 -6.19 -13.71
CA LEU A 30 7.49 -5.39 -12.56
C LEU A 30 6.53 -5.50 -11.37
N LEU A 31 5.22 -5.47 -11.61
CA LEU A 31 4.23 -5.61 -10.55
C LEU A 31 4.17 -7.03 -9.99
N LEU A 32 4.49 -8.05 -10.80
CA LEU A 32 4.68 -9.42 -10.30
C LEU A 32 5.89 -9.50 -9.38
N ASP A 33 7.01 -8.88 -9.76
CA ASP A 33 8.21 -8.82 -8.91
C ASP A 33 7.91 -8.16 -7.55
N TYR A 34 7.15 -7.07 -7.52
CA TYR A 34 6.69 -6.47 -6.26
C TYR A 34 5.75 -7.40 -5.47
N SER A 35 4.87 -8.14 -6.16
CA SER A 35 4.03 -9.14 -5.50
C SER A 35 4.86 -10.25 -4.85
N ASP A 36 5.99 -10.63 -5.44
CA ASP A 36 6.88 -11.67 -4.91
C ASP A 36 7.72 -11.18 -3.72
N ARG A 37 7.99 -9.87 -3.63
CA ARG A 37 8.63 -9.23 -2.48
C ARG A 37 7.71 -9.06 -1.27
N PHE A 38 6.39 -9.19 -1.46
CA PHE A 38 5.39 -8.99 -0.42
C PHE A 38 5.72 -9.79 0.85
N GLN A 39 5.84 -9.06 1.96
CA GLN A 39 5.98 -9.63 3.29
C GLN A 39 4.65 -9.56 4.03
N GLY A 40 4.28 -10.67 4.66
CA GLY A 40 3.10 -10.70 5.52
C GLY A 40 3.31 -9.96 6.84
N VAL A 41 2.33 -10.07 7.73
CA VAL A 41 2.37 -9.41 9.04
C VAL A 41 3.18 -10.25 10.04
N PRO A 42 4.23 -9.70 10.68
CA PRO A 42 4.96 -10.39 11.74
C PRO A 42 4.09 -10.65 12.97
N GLU A 43 4.35 -11.74 13.69
CA GLU A 43 3.53 -12.14 14.86
C GLU A 43 3.49 -11.10 15.99
N HIS A 44 4.54 -10.30 16.16
CA HIS A 44 4.58 -9.25 17.18
C HIS A 44 3.64 -8.07 16.84
N ILE A 45 3.25 -7.93 15.57
CA ILE A 45 2.29 -6.92 15.12
C ILE A 45 0.86 -7.44 15.25
N ALA A 46 0.60 -8.63 14.71
CA ALA A 46 -0.70 -9.28 14.83
C ALA A 46 -0.59 -10.78 14.57
N THR A 47 -1.54 -11.53 15.13
CA THR A 47 -1.69 -12.97 14.89
C THR A 47 -3.09 -13.28 14.35
N ARG A 48 -3.22 -14.40 13.66
CA ARG A 48 -4.51 -14.86 13.13
C ARG A 48 -5.39 -15.44 14.26
N PRO A 49 -6.73 -15.34 14.16
CA PRO A 49 -7.46 -14.60 13.11
C PRO A 49 -7.30 -13.09 13.30
N TYR A 50 -7.08 -12.38 12.20
CA TYR A 50 -6.95 -10.92 12.25
C TYR A 50 -8.29 -10.27 12.58
N PRO A 51 -8.33 -9.13 13.30
CA PRO A 51 -9.58 -8.49 13.68
C PRO A 51 -10.28 -7.87 12.47
N GLU A 52 -11.61 -8.02 12.37
CA GLU A 52 -12.41 -7.44 11.28
C GLU A 52 -12.31 -5.91 11.18
N SER A 53 -11.99 -5.21 12.28
CA SER A 53 -11.76 -3.77 12.26
C SER A 53 -10.55 -3.36 11.41
N HIS A 54 -9.64 -4.29 11.12
CA HIS A 54 -8.47 -4.08 10.27
C HIS A 54 -8.71 -4.50 8.82
N ARG A 55 -9.87 -5.07 8.50
CA ARG A 55 -10.16 -5.62 7.17
C ARG A 55 -10.58 -4.52 6.18
N VAL A 56 -10.06 -4.60 4.96
CA VAL A 56 -10.49 -3.78 3.82
C VAL A 56 -11.76 -4.38 3.24
N VAL A 57 -12.90 -3.76 3.54
CA VAL A 57 -14.24 -4.29 3.20
C VAL A 57 -14.45 -4.43 1.69
N GLU A 58 -13.87 -3.53 0.89
CA GLU A 58 -13.97 -3.55 -0.56
C GLU A 58 -13.11 -4.62 -1.23
N CYS A 59 -12.22 -5.28 -0.48
CA CYS A 59 -11.29 -6.24 -1.04
C CYS A 59 -11.80 -7.69 -0.88
N GLU A 60 -12.00 -8.38 -2.01
CA GLU A 60 -12.36 -9.81 -2.04
C GLU A 60 -11.18 -10.74 -1.67
N SER A 61 -9.97 -10.18 -1.46
CA SER A 61 -8.75 -10.94 -1.15
C SER A 61 -8.43 -11.04 0.36
N ASP A 62 -9.37 -10.65 1.23
CA ASP A 62 -9.20 -10.63 2.69
C ASP A 62 -7.90 -9.93 3.10
N VAL A 63 -7.88 -8.61 2.84
CA VAL A 63 -6.73 -7.75 3.12
C VAL A 63 -6.92 -7.05 4.46
N TYR A 64 -5.86 -7.01 5.27
CA TYR A 64 -5.86 -6.36 6.58
C TYR A 64 -4.69 -5.39 6.70
N VAL A 65 -4.89 -4.27 7.37
CA VAL A 65 -3.85 -3.23 7.54
C VAL A 65 -3.56 -2.99 9.02
N PHE A 66 -2.28 -2.96 9.37
CA PHE A 66 -1.78 -2.65 10.69
C PHE A 66 -0.71 -1.56 10.60
N THR A 67 -0.57 -0.79 11.66
CA THR A 67 0.44 0.27 11.77
C THR A 67 1.16 0.22 13.09
N GLU A 68 2.44 0.59 13.07
CA GLU A 68 3.27 0.76 14.25
C GLU A 68 4.08 2.04 14.11
N LYS A 69 4.49 2.62 15.23
CA LYS A 69 5.41 3.75 15.22
C LYS A 69 6.81 3.26 14.83
N ALA A 70 7.44 3.99 13.92
CA ALA A 70 8.84 3.75 13.56
C ALA A 70 9.80 4.47 14.54
N ASP A 71 11.03 3.97 14.65
CA ASP A 71 12.07 4.52 15.54
C ASP A 71 12.40 6.00 15.23
N ASN A 72 12.24 6.41 13.98
CA ASN A 72 12.46 7.79 13.53
C ASN A 72 11.25 8.72 13.81
N GLY A 73 10.21 8.24 14.49
CA GLY A 73 8.98 8.98 14.76
C GLY A 73 7.96 8.97 13.61
N GLY A 74 8.25 8.26 12.51
CA GLY A 74 7.33 7.98 11.43
C GLY A 74 6.40 6.80 11.73
N ILE A 75 5.78 6.25 10.68
CA ILE A 75 4.82 5.15 10.78
C ILE A 75 5.25 4.02 9.85
N ASN A 76 5.26 2.80 10.37
CA ASN A 76 5.43 1.57 9.60
C ASN A 76 4.06 0.92 9.37
N PHE A 77 3.89 0.31 8.20
CA PHE A 77 2.72 -0.45 7.79
C PHE A 77 3.05 -1.92 7.70
N TYR A 78 2.09 -2.74 8.10
CA TYR A 78 2.11 -4.19 7.86
C TYR A 78 0.76 -4.59 7.28
N ILE A 79 0.78 -5.25 6.14
CA ILE A 79 -0.43 -5.58 5.40
C ILE A 79 -0.49 -7.10 5.26
N ALA A 80 -1.63 -7.69 5.62
CA ALA A 80 -1.90 -9.10 5.34
C ALA A 80 -2.73 -9.21 4.06
N VAL A 81 -2.40 -10.16 3.20
CA VAL A 81 -3.20 -10.55 2.04
C VAL A 81 -3.41 -12.06 2.12
N GLU A 82 -4.55 -12.47 2.68
CA GLU A 82 -4.80 -13.89 3.01
C GLU A 82 -5.11 -14.73 1.77
N ASN A 83 -5.74 -14.15 0.74
CA ASN A 83 -5.95 -14.85 -0.51
C ASN A 83 -4.66 -14.81 -1.38
N PRO A 84 -4.03 -15.97 -1.68
CA PRO A 84 -2.82 -16.01 -2.49
C PRO A 84 -3.02 -15.55 -3.94
N GLN A 85 -4.26 -15.51 -4.45
CA GLN A 85 -4.59 -14.97 -5.76
C GLN A 85 -4.65 -13.43 -5.77
N GLY A 86 -4.49 -12.78 -4.61
CA GLY A 86 -4.49 -11.32 -4.44
C GLY A 86 -3.21 -10.63 -4.92
N VAL A 87 -2.67 -11.01 -6.08
CA VAL A 87 -1.39 -10.54 -6.64
C VAL A 87 -1.30 -9.01 -6.69
N SER A 88 -2.35 -8.33 -7.17
CA SER A 88 -2.37 -6.86 -7.23
C SER A 88 -2.34 -6.22 -5.84
N SER A 89 -3.04 -6.80 -4.86
CA SER A 89 -3.00 -6.32 -3.48
C SER A 89 -1.63 -6.55 -2.84
N ARG A 90 -0.97 -7.67 -3.13
CA ARG A 90 0.41 -7.95 -2.67
C ARG A 90 1.41 -6.96 -3.26
N ALA A 91 1.36 -6.74 -4.58
CA ALA A 91 2.20 -5.76 -5.26
C ALA A 91 2.02 -4.35 -4.68
N LEU A 92 0.78 -3.89 -4.54
CA LEU A 92 0.51 -2.59 -3.93
C LEU A 92 1.03 -2.51 -2.49
N SER A 93 0.84 -3.58 -1.71
CA SER A 93 1.30 -3.62 -0.32
C SER A 93 2.82 -3.57 -0.21
N ALA A 94 3.55 -4.27 -1.08
CA ALA A 94 5.00 -4.21 -1.15
C ALA A 94 5.48 -2.80 -1.50
N ILE A 95 4.92 -2.19 -2.55
CA ILE A 95 5.26 -0.82 -2.98
C ILE A 95 4.99 0.19 -1.85
N LEU A 96 3.82 0.11 -1.20
CA LEU A 96 3.49 1.02 -0.09
C LEU A 96 4.46 0.87 1.08
N SER A 97 4.81 -0.35 1.46
CA SER A 97 5.76 -0.60 2.55
C SER A 97 7.18 -0.16 2.19
N GLU A 98 7.66 -0.50 0.99
CA GLU A 98 8.99 -0.11 0.51
C GLU A 98 9.13 1.42 0.41
N SER A 99 8.10 2.11 -0.08
CA SER A 99 8.17 3.55 -0.28
C SER A 99 7.85 4.40 0.95
N PHE A 100 6.98 3.95 1.87
CA PHE A 100 6.44 4.82 2.93
C PHE A 100 6.72 4.36 4.36
N ASN A 101 7.31 3.18 4.60
CA ASN A 101 7.66 2.81 5.98
C ASN A 101 8.65 3.81 6.59
N GLY A 102 8.34 4.29 7.78
CA GLY A 102 9.10 5.35 8.46
C GLY A 102 8.78 6.76 7.97
N ALA A 103 7.82 6.94 7.05
CA ALA A 103 7.39 8.26 6.62
C ALA A 103 6.57 8.99 7.70
N SER A 104 6.55 10.32 7.62
CA SER A 104 5.73 11.16 8.49
C SER A 104 4.23 10.99 8.20
N LEU A 105 3.36 11.26 9.18
CA LEU A 105 1.92 11.27 8.96
C LEU A 105 1.53 12.21 7.81
N GLU A 106 2.15 13.39 7.71
CA GLU A 106 1.84 14.35 6.63
C GLU A 106 2.10 13.74 5.25
N THR A 107 3.24 13.07 5.07
CA THR A 107 3.59 12.38 3.81
C THR A 107 2.56 11.29 3.47
N ILE A 108 2.16 10.51 4.48
CA ILE A 108 1.20 9.40 4.32
C ILE A 108 -0.20 9.94 3.98
N GLU A 109 -0.60 11.05 4.59
CA GLU A 109 -1.90 11.67 4.31
C GLU A 109 -2.03 12.22 2.88
N ARG A 110 -0.90 12.50 2.22
CA ARG A 110 -0.85 12.97 0.83
C ARG A 110 -0.98 11.86 -0.19
N ILE A 111 -0.89 10.58 0.19
CA ILE A 111 -1.06 9.46 -0.74
C ILE A 111 -2.50 9.52 -1.33
N PRO A 112 -2.65 9.71 -2.65
CA PRO A 112 -3.95 9.72 -3.27
C PRO A 112 -4.41 8.28 -3.53
N GLU A 113 -5.70 8.02 -3.39
CA GLU A 113 -6.27 6.71 -3.78
C GLU A 113 -6.02 6.42 -5.28
N THR A 114 -5.90 7.46 -6.11
CA THR A 114 -5.62 7.34 -7.55
C THR A 114 -4.23 6.82 -7.88
N LEU A 115 -3.30 6.73 -6.91
CA LEU A 115 -1.99 6.09 -7.09
C LEU A 115 -2.14 4.67 -7.67
N VAL A 116 -3.23 3.98 -7.34
CA VAL A 116 -3.59 2.67 -7.93
C VAL A 116 -3.59 2.71 -9.45
N PHE A 117 -4.14 3.75 -10.08
CA PHE A 117 -4.21 3.84 -11.54
C PHE A 117 -2.90 4.29 -12.18
N GLU A 118 -2.05 4.98 -11.42
CA GLU A 118 -0.70 5.34 -11.83
C GLU A 118 0.18 4.09 -11.89
N LEU A 119 0.10 3.22 -10.86
CA LEU A 119 0.86 1.97 -10.78
C LEU A 119 0.33 0.89 -11.73
N PHE A 120 -0.97 0.60 -11.69
CA PHE A 120 -1.55 -0.58 -12.36
C PHE A 120 -2.18 -0.27 -13.73
N GLY A 121 -2.28 1.00 -14.10
CA GLY A 121 -3.00 1.42 -15.30
C GLY A 121 -4.52 1.42 -15.16
N ARG A 122 -5.20 2.00 -16.15
CA ARG A 122 -6.67 2.21 -16.16
C ARG A 122 -7.47 0.99 -16.61
N ASN A 123 -6.81 -0.07 -17.03
CA ASN A 123 -7.43 -1.35 -17.44
C ASN A 123 -7.75 -2.27 -16.25
N VAL A 124 -7.33 -1.90 -15.03
CA VAL A 124 -7.76 -2.60 -13.80
C VAL A 124 -9.28 -2.62 -13.71
N SER A 125 -9.83 -3.81 -13.44
CA SER A 125 -11.27 -3.98 -13.21
C SER A 125 -11.74 -3.13 -12.02
N MET A 126 -12.98 -2.64 -12.07
CA MET A 126 -13.56 -1.82 -11.01
C MET A 126 -13.42 -2.42 -9.61
N GLY A 127 -13.66 -3.74 -9.44
CA GLY A 127 -13.55 -4.41 -8.13
C GLY A 127 -12.12 -4.41 -7.58
N LYS A 128 -11.12 -4.84 -8.38
CA LYS A 128 -9.70 -4.78 -7.98
C LYS A 128 -9.25 -3.35 -7.65
N GLY A 129 -9.66 -2.37 -8.46
CA GLY A 129 -9.37 -0.97 -8.21
C GLY A 129 -9.95 -0.50 -6.88
N ALA A 130 -11.22 -0.79 -6.61
CA ALA A 130 -11.89 -0.43 -5.37
C ALA A 130 -11.22 -1.05 -4.13
N GLY A 131 -10.86 -2.34 -4.19
CA GLY A 131 -10.14 -3.02 -3.12
C GLY A 131 -8.79 -2.37 -2.82
N MET A 132 -8.01 -2.08 -3.86
CA MET A 132 -6.69 -1.42 -3.72
C MET A 132 -6.79 0.01 -3.19
N MET A 133 -7.78 0.78 -3.62
CA MET A 133 -8.05 2.11 -3.06
C MET A 133 -8.48 2.02 -1.58
N GLY A 134 -9.24 0.98 -1.22
CA GLY A 134 -9.59 0.67 0.16
C GLY A 134 -8.38 0.42 1.05
N ILE A 135 -7.34 -0.25 0.54
CA ILE A 135 -6.06 -0.44 1.27
C ILE A 135 -5.45 0.91 1.63
N ILE A 136 -5.30 1.82 0.66
CA ILE A 136 -4.73 3.16 0.88
C ILE A 136 -5.55 3.93 1.92
N ARG A 137 -6.89 3.88 1.82
CA ARG A 137 -7.77 4.58 2.75
C ARG A 137 -7.63 4.08 4.19
N LEU A 138 -7.62 2.76 4.36
CA LEU A 138 -7.51 2.13 5.67
C LEU A 138 -6.12 2.34 6.28
N LEU A 139 -5.08 2.29 5.46
CA LEU A 139 -3.71 2.67 5.85
C LEU A 139 -3.66 4.09 6.40
N LYS A 140 -4.24 5.06 5.70
CA LYS A 140 -4.30 6.46 6.18
C LYS A 140 -5.12 6.61 7.45
N HIS A 141 -6.17 5.80 7.61
CA HIS A 141 -6.97 5.78 8.84
C HIS A 141 -6.13 5.32 10.05
N PHE A 142 -5.45 4.19 9.91
CA PHE A 142 -4.62 3.65 11.00
C PHE A 142 -3.38 4.49 11.28
N ALA A 143 -2.77 5.09 10.25
CA ALA A 143 -1.67 6.04 10.43
C ALA A 143 -2.05 7.20 11.38
N ARG A 144 -3.25 7.77 11.23
CA ARG A 144 -3.75 8.81 12.14
C ARG A 144 -3.93 8.31 13.57
N GLN A 145 -4.44 7.09 13.74
CA GLN A 145 -4.64 6.51 15.07
C GLN A 145 -3.31 6.26 15.78
N THR A 146 -2.33 5.67 15.08
CA THR A 146 -0.97 5.47 15.61
C THR A 146 -0.34 6.80 16.02
N TYR A 147 -0.46 7.83 15.18
CA TYR A 147 0.06 9.16 15.50
C TYR A 147 -0.67 9.85 16.68
N GLN A 148 -1.98 9.65 16.81
CA GLN A 148 -2.77 10.24 17.90
C GLN A 148 -2.56 9.54 19.24
N GLY A 149 -2.21 8.25 19.24
CA GLY A 149 -1.82 7.52 20.45
C GLY A 149 -0.57 8.05 21.15
N ASP A 150 0.18 8.96 20.50
CA ASP A 150 1.35 9.67 21.04
C ASP A 150 1.02 11.00 21.75
N LYS A 151 -0.22 11.50 21.66
CA LYS A 151 -0.66 12.75 22.33
C LYS A 151 -1.38 12.47 23.64
#